data_AF-A0A968A2S5-F1
#
_entry.id   AF-A0A968A2S5-F1
#
_cell.length_a   1.000
_cell.length_b   1.000
_cell.length_c   1.000
_cell.angle_alpha   90.00
_cell.angle_beta   90.00
_cell.angle_gamma   90.00
#
_symmetry.space_group_name_H-M   'P 1'
#
loop_
_entity.id
_entity.type
_entity.pdbx_description
1 polymer ?
#
loop_
_entity_poly.entity_id
_entity_poly.type
_entity_poly.pdbx_seq_one_letter_code
_entity_poly.pdbx_strand_id
1 'polypeptide(L)' 'RHISRAILEGIAFRMRSMDAMLSTMVPDLQEVRASGGFTRSDFWVQLTADVLGRPISVPAEGETSCLGTAFWAYLA' A
#
# COMPACT_ATOMS: atom_id res chain seq x y z
N ARG A 1 -22.73 9.03 -5.04
CA ARG A 1 -21.89 8.14 -4.19
C ARG A 1 -21.15 7.06 -4.99
N HIS A 2 -21.62 6.65 -6.18
CA HIS A 2 -20.92 5.67 -7.02
C HIS A 2 -19.65 6.21 -7.70
N ILE A 3 -19.64 7.49 -8.13
CA ILE A 3 -18.47 8.08 -8.79
C ILE A 3 -17.25 8.10 -7.86
N SER A 4 -17.42 8.53 -6.60
CA SER A 4 -16.32 8.53 -5.61
C SER A 4 -15.76 7.12 -5.39
N ARG A 5 -16.64 6.11 -5.29
CA ARG A 5 -16.23 4.70 -5.19
C ARG A 5 -15.48 4.23 -6.44
N ALA A 6 -15.99 4.55 -7.63
CA ALA A 6 -15.35 4.20 -8.90
C ALA A 6 -13.94 4.80 -9.03
N ILE A 7 -13.71 6.00 -8.48
CA ILE A 7 -12.37 6.60 -8.43
C ILE A 7 -11.44 5.78 -7.53
N LEU A 8 -11.88 5.40 -6.32
CA LEU A 8 -11.06 4.59 -5.40
C LEU A 8 -10.75 3.20 -5.99
N GLU A 9 -11.75 2.57 -6.61
CA GLU A 9 -11.61 1.29 -7.32
C GLU A 9 -10.64 1.43 -8.50
N GLY A 10 -10.73 2.51 -9.29
CA GLY A 10 -9.80 2.79 -10.38
C GLY A 10 -8.34 2.91 -9.91
N ILE A 11 -8.11 3.55 -8.76
CA ILE A 11 -6.78 3.63 -8.15
C ILE A 11 -6.30 2.24 -7.71
N ALA A 12 -7.16 1.44 -7.07
CA ALA A 12 -6.83 0.08 -6.65
C ALA A 12 -6.50 -0.82 -7.86
N PHE A 13 -7.24 -0.72 -8.97
CA PHE A 13 -6.93 -1.46 -10.20
C PHE A 13 -5.62 -1.02 -10.83
N ARG A 14 -5.27 0.27 -10.75
CA ARG A 14 -3.95 0.75 -11.18
C ARG A 14 -2.85 0.10 -10.35
N MET A 15 -3.02 0.01 -9.03
CA MET A 15 -2.06 -0.68 -8.14
C MET A 15 -1.94 -2.17 -8.50
N ARG A 16 -3.05 -2.86 -8.77
CA ARG A 16 -3.04 -4.26 -9.24
C ARG A 16 -2.27 -4.45 -10.55
N SER A 17 -2.41 -3.53 -11.50
CA SER A 17 -1.64 -3.57 -12.75
C SER A 17 -0.14 -3.46 -12.50
N MET A 18 0.27 -2.65 -11.52
CA MET A 18 1.68 -2.52 -11.15
C MET A 18 2.17 -3.76 -10.38
N ASP A 19 1.35 -4.30 -9.48
CA ASP A 19 1.64 -5.52 -8.75
C ASP A 19 1.86 -6.71 -9.69
N ALA A 20 1.02 -6.89 -10.71
CA ALA A 20 1.17 -7.94 -11.71
C ALA A 20 2.48 -7.82 -12.53
N MET A 21 2.93 -6.59 -12.79
CA MET A 21 4.23 -6.37 -13.42
C MET A 21 5.37 -6.71 -12.44
N LEU A 22 5.29 -6.22 -11.21
CA LEU A 22 6.30 -6.46 -10.17
C LEU A 22 6.46 -7.95 -9.84
N SER A 23 5.37 -8.73 -9.84
CA SER A 23 5.43 -10.17 -9.58
C SER A 23 6.28 -10.93 -10.60
N THR A 24 6.49 -10.38 -11.80
CA THR A 24 7.39 -10.98 -12.80
C THR A 24 8.87 -10.68 -12.53
N MET A 25 9.17 -9.60 -11.80
CA MET A 25 10.53 -9.17 -11.49
C MET A 25 10.97 -9.62 -10.09
N VAL A 26 10.01 -9.74 -9.16
CA VAL A 26 10.20 -10.12 -7.76
C VAL A 26 9.27 -11.31 -7.47
N PRO A 27 9.72 -12.54 -7.78
CA PRO A 27 8.86 -13.73 -7.67
C PRO A 27 8.52 -14.12 -6.23
N ASP A 28 9.24 -13.59 -5.24
CA ASP A 28 9.07 -13.91 -3.82
C ASP A 28 8.70 -12.65 -3.01
N LEU A 29 7.62 -11.97 -3.42
CA LEU A 29 7.10 -10.82 -2.68
C LEU A 29 6.50 -11.28 -1.34
N GLN A 30 7.19 -10.98 -0.24
CA GLN A 30 6.81 -11.44 1.10
C GLN A 30 5.62 -10.65 1.70
N GLU A 31 5.58 -9.34 1.50
CA GLU A 31 4.60 -8.47 2.17
C GLU A 31 4.34 -7.19 1.38
N VAL A 32 3.09 -6.70 1.44
CA VAL A 32 2.74 -5.34 1.00
C VAL A 32 2.49 -4.48 2.22
N ARG A 33 3.29 -3.42 2.38
CA ARG A 33 3.12 -2.42 3.44
C ARG A 33 2.59 -1.12 2.85
N ALA A 34 1.52 -0.58 3.43
CA ALA A 34 0.94 0.71 3.02
C ALA A 34 1.33 1.83 3.98
N SER A 35 1.57 3.02 3.44
CA SER A 35 1.88 4.24 4.19
C SER A 35 1.24 5.47 3.54
N GLY A 36 1.23 6.60 4.25
CA GLY A 36 0.65 7.87 3.80
C GLY A 36 -0.86 8.00 4.04
N GLY A 37 -1.46 9.11 3.60
CA GLY A 37 -2.85 9.45 3.96
C GLY A 37 -3.92 8.42 3.57
N PHE A 38 -3.62 7.56 2.59
CA PHE A 38 -4.43 6.40 2.21
C PHE A 38 -4.77 5.48 3.40
N THR A 39 -3.84 5.28 4.33
CA THR A 39 -3.99 4.35 5.46
C THR A 39 -4.98 4.83 6.52
N ARG A 40 -5.43 6.10 6.46
CA ARG A 40 -6.42 6.67 7.39
C ARG A 40 -7.85 6.17 7.14
N SER A 41 -8.07 5.39 6.09
CA SER A 41 -9.38 4.89 5.68
C SER A 41 -9.36 3.38 5.58
N ASP A 42 -9.83 2.69 6.61
CA ASP A 42 -9.93 1.21 6.65
C ASP A 42 -10.66 0.65 5.44
N PHE A 43 -11.73 1.33 5.01
CA PHE A 43 -12.47 0.93 3.81
C PHE A 43 -11.59 0.93 2.55
N TRP A 44 -10.70 1.91 2.41
CA TRP A 44 -9.87 2.04 1.21
C TRP A 44 -8.69 1.07 1.25
N VAL A 45 -8.12 0.83 2.44
CA VAL A 45 -7.14 -0.24 2.67
C VAL A 45 -7.73 -1.59 2.31
N GLN A 46 -8.93 -1.92 2.83
CA GLN A 46 -9.61 -3.18 2.53
C GLN A 46 -9.95 -3.32 1.05
N LEU A 47 -10.51 -2.27 0.43
CA LEU A 47 -10.83 -2.28 -1.00
C LEU A 47 -9.60 -2.60 -1.85
N THR A 48 -8.46 -1.97 -1.54
CA THR A 48 -7.22 -2.21 -2.27
C THR A 48 -6.67 -3.62 -2.01
N ALA A 49 -6.78 -4.13 -0.77
CA ALA A 49 -6.40 -5.50 -0.43
C ALA A 49 -7.23 -6.53 -1.21
N ASP A 50 -8.55 -6.32 -1.31
CA ASP A 50 -9.47 -7.15 -2.08
C ASP A 50 -9.10 -7.15 -3.57
N VAL A 51 -8.80 -5.97 -4.12
CA VAL A 51 -8.41 -5.83 -5.54
C VAL A 51 -7.05 -6.47 -5.81
N LEU A 52 -6.08 -6.36 -4.90
CA LEU A 52 -4.77 -7.01 -5.03
C LEU A 52 -4.80 -8.52 -4.74
N GLY A 53 -5.83 -8.99 -4.02
CA GLY A 53 -5.96 -10.39 -3.61
C GLY A 53 -4.92 -10.82 -2.58
N ARG A 54 -4.41 -9.90 -1.76
CA ARG A 54 -3.38 -10.17 -0.73
C ARG A 54 -3.51 -9.21 0.46
N PRO A 55 -3.07 -9.60 1.66
CA PRO A 55 -3.11 -8.73 2.83
C PRO A 55 -2.22 -7.50 2.64
N ILE A 56 -2.69 -6.37 3.17
CA ILE A 56 -1.93 -5.12 3.26
C ILE A 56 -1.66 -4.85 4.74
N SER A 57 -0.39 -4.69 5.07
CA SER A 57 0.07 -4.33 6.42
C SER A 57 0.17 -2.82 6.53
N VAL A 58 -0.39 -2.25 7.60
CA VAL A 58 -0.32 -0.82 7.89
C VAL A 58 0.49 -0.66 9.17
N PRO A 59 1.73 -0.13 9.09
CA PRO A 59 2.54 0.15 10.28
C PRO A 59 1.81 1.10 11.23
N ALA A 60 2.05 0.94 12.53
CA ALA A 60 1.47 1.80 13.56
C ALA A 60 2.02 3.24 13.47
N GLU A 61 3.24 3.39 12.95
CA GLU A 61 3.89 4.68 12.78
C GLU A 61 3.44 5.35 11.48
N GLY A 62 2.78 6.50 11.58
CA GLY A 62 2.27 7.22 10.41
C GLY A 62 3.36 7.86 9.52
N GLU A 63 4.50 8.24 10.13
CA GLU A 63 5.59 8.98 9.45
C GLU A 63 6.77 8.07 9.11
N THR A 64 6.53 7.11 8.21
CA THR A 64 7.53 6.10 7.82
C THR A 64 8.81 6.70 7.22
N SER A 65 8.71 7.83 6.52
CA SER A 65 9.87 8.53 5.95
C SER A 65 10.79 9.10 7.03
N CYS A 66 10.25 9.84 8.00
CA CYS A 66 11.03 10.39 9.11
C CYS A 66 11.63 9.28 9.97
N LEU A 67 10.86 8.23 10.25
CA LEU A 67 11.34 7.06 10.99
C LEU A 67 12.53 6.40 10.27
N GLY A 68 12.43 6.23 8.95
CA GLY A 68 13.51 5.71 8.13
C GLY A 68 14.79 6.55 8.27
N THR A 69 14.69 7.88 8.14
CA THR A 69 15.84 8.78 8.30
C THR A 69 16.47 8.70 9.69
N ALA A 70 15.65 8.69 10.75
CA ALA A 70 16.15 8.56 12.11
C ALA A 70 16.87 7.23 12.32
N PHE A 71 16.34 6.14 11.76
CA PHE A 71 16.96 4.81 11.82
C PHE A 71 18.30 4.77 11.06
N TRP A 72 18.36 5.36 9.87
CA TRP A 72 19.61 5.50 9.11
C TRP A 72 20.68 6.27 9.88
N ALA A 73 20.31 7.39 10.52
CA ALA A 73 21.23 8.18 11.33
C ALA A 73 21.71 7.46 12.60
N TYR A 74 20.87 6.58 13.18
CA TYR A 74 21.24 5.77 14.33
C TYR A 74 22.21 4.63 14.00
N LEU A 75 22.12 4.07 12.78
CA LEU A 75 22.97 2.96 12.33
C LEU A 75 24.32 3.41 11.74
N ALA A 76 24.43 4.67 11.31
CA ALA A 76 25.64 5.27 10.75
C ALA A 76 26.65 5.64 11.85
#